data_AF-A0A378HZ02-F1
#
_entry.id   AF-A0A378HZ02-F1
#
_cell.length_a   1.000
_cell.length_b   1.000
_cell.length_c   1.000
_cell.angle_alpha   90.00
_cell.angle_beta   90.00
_cell.angle_gamma   90.00
#
_symmetry.space_group_name_H-M   'P 1'
#
loop_
_entity.id
_entity.type
_entity.pdbx_description
1 polymer ?
#
loop_
_entity_poly.entity_id
_entity_poly.type
_entity_poly.pdbx_seq_one_letter_code
_entity_poly.pdbx_strand_id
1 'polypeptide(L)'
;MLNLNAELNTFTDKEDQLDFMSDVFAKLKEEVDQVLLFGRSNSPTAERVANLNGNINKNQFFPINYSKEELAVLPAVIANSLRFSDEEQKTEQKPSEPLLRYAKYFADAYLYATGTCENYAIVGAYMLAAEFMDVELSIETLYSDQSHTYIRIHTTPEYIFDFWGDFVCEYTDTLTWNECAGRHYPRNETSYTKIDITFANRNELINLAEDVFTEKNNERRLKILDQVTTLIEKERHYKNKSSEDYDELNTQLGS
;
A
#
# COMPACT_ATOMS: atom_id res chain seq x y z
N MET A 1 -3.78 -14.76 -20.94
CA MET A 1 -3.90 -13.33 -20.61
C MET A 1 -5.23 -12.89 -21.17
N LEU A 2 -6.11 -12.37 -20.31
CA LEU A 2 -7.52 -12.11 -20.63
C LEU A 2 -7.71 -10.67 -21.12
N ASN A 3 -8.82 -10.39 -21.81
CA ASN A 3 -9.25 -9.03 -22.13
C ASN A 3 -10.39 -8.66 -21.17
N LEU A 4 -10.15 -7.74 -20.24
CA LEU A 4 -11.09 -7.34 -19.19
C LEU A 4 -12.39 -6.82 -19.78
N ASN A 5 -12.34 -5.92 -20.77
CA ASN A 5 -13.54 -5.38 -21.39
C ASN A 5 -14.31 -6.46 -22.17
N ALA A 6 -13.59 -7.39 -22.82
CA ALA A 6 -14.25 -8.48 -23.54
C ALA A 6 -15.02 -9.39 -22.57
N GLU A 7 -14.41 -9.75 -21.43
CA GLU A 7 -15.06 -10.56 -20.39
C GLU A 7 -16.24 -9.83 -19.75
N LEU A 8 -16.09 -8.55 -19.38
CA LEU A 8 -17.18 -7.74 -18.82
C LEU A 8 -18.40 -7.64 -19.74
N ASN A 9 -18.16 -7.58 -21.06
CA ASN A 9 -19.22 -7.52 -22.07
C ASN A 9 -19.93 -8.86 -22.30
N THR A 10 -19.48 -9.97 -21.69
CA THR A 10 -20.21 -11.25 -21.73
C THR A 10 -21.40 -11.26 -20.77
N PHE A 11 -21.38 -10.42 -19.75
CA PHE A 11 -22.45 -10.28 -18.77
C PHE A 11 -23.49 -9.27 -19.24
N THR A 12 -24.77 -9.64 -19.13
CA THR A 12 -25.90 -8.75 -19.48
C THR A 12 -26.39 -7.90 -18.31
N ASP A 13 -26.23 -8.40 -17.08
CA ASP A 13 -26.72 -7.76 -15.87
C ASP A 13 -25.57 -7.06 -15.12
N LYS A 14 -25.83 -5.86 -14.59
CA LYS A 14 -24.84 -5.07 -13.85
C LYS A 14 -24.35 -5.76 -12.58
N GLU A 15 -25.22 -6.52 -11.92
CA GLU A 15 -24.88 -7.28 -10.72
C GLU A 15 -23.83 -8.36 -11.05
N ASP A 16 -24.01 -9.09 -12.14
CA ASP A 16 -23.04 -10.09 -12.61
C ASP A 16 -21.68 -9.45 -12.96
N GLN A 17 -21.69 -8.24 -13.56
CA GLN A 17 -20.45 -7.50 -13.83
C GLN A 17 -19.73 -7.10 -12.53
N LEU A 18 -20.46 -6.64 -11.52
CA LEU A 18 -19.88 -6.30 -10.22
C LEU A 18 -19.37 -7.54 -9.48
N ASP A 19 -20.08 -8.66 -9.54
CA ASP A 19 -19.63 -9.94 -8.97
C ASP A 19 -18.33 -10.40 -9.63
N PHE A 20 -18.26 -10.34 -10.96
CA PHE A 20 -17.02 -10.63 -11.69
C PHE A 20 -15.87 -9.71 -11.26
N MET A 21 -16.10 -8.39 -11.15
CA MET A 21 -15.06 -7.46 -10.69
C MET A 21 -14.67 -7.69 -9.23
N SER A 22 -15.58 -8.18 -8.40
CA SER A 22 -15.32 -8.56 -7.00
C SER A 22 -14.44 -9.81 -6.91
N ASP A 23 -14.69 -10.80 -7.76
CA ASP A 23 -13.83 -11.98 -7.87
C ASP A 23 -12.43 -11.62 -8.37
N VAL A 24 -12.33 -10.72 -9.36
CA VAL A 24 -11.06 -10.17 -9.83
C VAL A 24 -10.34 -9.43 -8.70
N PHE A 25 -11.05 -8.56 -7.98
CA PHE A 25 -10.47 -7.84 -6.84
C PHE A 25 -9.93 -8.81 -5.78
N ALA A 26 -10.70 -9.81 -5.37
CA ALA A 26 -10.30 -10.79 -4.36
C ALA A 26 -9.04 -11.56 -4.80
N LYS A 27 -8.99 -12.01 -6.06
CA LYS A 27 -7.80 -12.66 -6.62
C LYS A 27 -6.58 -11.73 -6.57
N LEU A 28 -6.70 -10.52 -7.10
CA LEU A 28 -5.57 -9.59 -7.15
C LEU A 28 -5.14 -9.12 -5.76
N LYS A 29 -6.07 -9.05 -4.80
CA LYS A 29 -5.78 -8.70 -3.41
C LYS A 29 -4.80 -9.67 -2.78
N GLU A 30 -4.92 -10.97 -3.06
CA GLU A 30 -3.96 -11.96 -2.59
C GLU A 30 -2.55 -11.68 -3.11
N GLU A 31 -2.42 -11.28 -4.37
CA GLU A 31 -1.13 -10.93 -4.99
C GLU A 31 -0.56 -9.61 -4.44
N VAL A 32 -1.42 -8.60 -4.25
CA VAL A 32 -1.06 -7.33 -3.63
C VAL A 32 -0.57 -7.54 -2.20
N ASP A 33 -1.24 -8.39 -1.42
CA ASP A 33 -0.84 -8.72 -0.05
C ASP A 33 0.47 -9.49 0.03
N GLN A 34 0.80 -10.30 -0.98
CA GLN A 34 2.12 -10.94 -1.05
C GLN A 34 3.24 -9.92 -1.25
N VAL A 35 2.98 -8.85 -2.03
CA VAL A 35 3.94 -7.75 -2.17
C VAL A 35 4.00 -6.93 -0.87
N LEU A 36 2.85 -6.58 -0.30
CA LEU A 36 2.69 -5.75 0.90
C LEU A 36 2.46 -6.61 2.16
N LEU A 37 3.34 -7.58 2.39
CA LEU A 37 3.22 -8.62 3.41
C LEU A 37 2.93 -8.12 4.84
N PHE A 38 3.48 -6.97 5.22
CA PHE A 38 3.29 -6.39 6.56
C PHE A 38 2.04 -5.52 6.67
N GLY A 39 1.26 -5.43 5.59
CA GLY A 39 0.02 -4.70 5.52
C GLY A 39 0.21 -3.18 5.46
N ARG A 40 -0.90 -2.48 5.71
CA ARG A 40 -0.97 -1.03 5.78
C ARG A 40 0.05 -0.49 6.78
N SER A 41 0.63 0.66 6.50
CA SER A 41 1.65 1.26 7.36
C SER A 41 1.13 1.67 8.74
N ASN A 42 -0.18 1.87 8.88
CA ASN A 42 -0.87 2.07 10.16
C ASN A 42 -1.38 0.77 10.80
N SER A 43 -1.00 -0.40 10.28
CA SER A 43 -1.42 -1.67 10.87
C SER A 43 -0.70 -1.93 12.20
N PRO A 44 -1.28 -2.73 13.12
CA PRO A 44 -0.59 -3.11 14.35
C PRO A 44 0.75 -3.81 14.09
N THR A 45 0.91 -4.55 13.00
CA THR A 45 2.19 -5.17 12.62
C THR A 45 3.22 -4.10 12.27
N ALA A 46 2.83 -3.16 11.41
CA ALA A 46 3.61 -2.01 11.00
C ALA A 46 4.02 -1.14 12.22
N GLU A 47 3.08 -0.84 13.12
CA GLU A 47 3.33 -0.10 14.37
C GLU A 47 4.21 -0.87 15.37
N ARG A 48 4.01 -2.19 15.52
CA ARG A 48 4.84 -3.05 16.40
C ARG A 48 6.29 -3.04 15.98
N VAL A 49 6.51 -3.20 14.67
CA VAL A 49 7.81 -3.07 14.03
C VAL A 49 8.40 -1.69 14.37
N ALA A 50 7.64 -0.60 14.26
CA ALA A 50 8.12 0.74 14.62
C ALA A 50 8.55 0.91 16.09
N ASN A 51 7.80 0.33 17.04
CA ASN A 51 7.99 0.57 18.47
C ASN A 51 9.16 -0.21 19.09
N LEU A 52 9.61 -1.31 18.47
CA LEU A 52 10.68 -2.17 19.00
C LEU A 52 12.09 -1.56 18.97
N ASN A 53 12.26 -0.40 18.33
CA ASN A 53 13.58 0.15 18.01
C ASN A 53 13.98 1.36 18.88
N GLY A 54 13.31 1.58 20.02
CA GLY A 54 13.72 2.46 21.12
C GLY A 54 14.47 3.76 20.77
N ASN A 55 13.77 4.90 20.78
CA ASN A 55 14.31 6.27 20.66
C ASN A 55 15.17 6.53 19.42
N ILE A 56 14.56 7.12 18.37
CA ILE A 56 15.04 8.23 17.52
C ILE A 56 13.91 8.50 16.51
N ASN A 57 13.41 9.74 16.46
CA ASN A 57 12.53 10.31 15.44
C ASN A 57 11.64 9.33 14.65
N LYS A 58 10.39 9.14 15.11
CA LYS A 58 9.31 8.43 14.40
C LYS A 58 8.98 8.99 12.99
N ASN A 59 9.63 10.08 12.56
CA ASN A 59 9.29 10.86 11.37
C ASN A 59 10.40 10.89 10.29
N GLN A 60 11.26 9.87 10.18
CA GLN A 60 12.35 9.88 9.19
C GLN A 60 12.46 8.54 8.45
N PHE A 61 11.56 8.31 7.48
CA PHE A 61 11.51 7.02 6.78
C PHE A 61 11.48 7.07 5.25
N PHE A 62 11.56 8.24 4.61
CA PHE A 62 11.81 8.32 3.16
C PHE A 62 12.62 9.56 2.81
N PRO A 63 13.60 9.48 1.89
CA PRO A 63 14.04 10.67 1.17
C PRO A 63 12.99 10.95 0.08
N ILE A 64 11.85 11.55 0.45
CA ILE A 64 10.93 12.37 -0.37
C ILE A 64 10.00 13.15 0.58
N ASN A 65 9.71 14.40 0.23
CA ASN A 65 8.90 15.39 0.94
C ASN A 65 7.45 14.93 1.21
N TYR A 66 7.23 14.20 2.30
CA TYR A 66 5.92 14.05 2.92
C TYR A 66 5.75 15.10 4.04
N SER A 67 4.52 15.56 4.26
CA SER A 67 4.15 16.37 5.42
C SER A 67 4.42 15.62 6.72
N LYS A 68 4.54 16.36 7.82
CA LYS A 68 4.92 15.82 9.14
C LYS A 68 3.90 14.80 9.66
N GLU A 69 2.65 14.94 9.21
CA GLU A 69 1.51 14.08 9.48
C GLU A 69 1.59 12.76 8.71
N GLU A 70 1.96 12.78 7.43
CA GLU A 70 2.13 11.58 6.58
C GLU A 70 3.33 10.72 7.03
N LEU A 71 4.37 11.35 7.56
CA LEU A 71 5.55 10.67 8.12
C LEU A 71 5.29 9.96 9.45
N ALA A 72 4.20 10.29 10.16
CA ALA A 72 3.88 9.72 11.47
C ALA A 72 3.34 8.27 11.39
N VAL A 73 3.13 7.76 10.18
CA VAL A 73 2.30 6.56 9.90
C VAL A 73 3.13 5.40 9.33
N LEU A 74 4.47 5.41 9.45
CA LEU A 74 5.35 4.45 8.78
C LEU A 74 6.21 3.60 9.75
N PRO A 75 6.42 2.30 9.49
CA PRO A 75 7.23 1.42 10.35
C PRO A 75 8.72 1.74 10.38
N ALA A 76 9.25 1.93 11.60
CA ALA A 76 10.58 2.45 11.84
C ALA A 76 11.78 1.49 11.65
N VAL A 77 11.54 0.23 11.28
CA VAL A 77 12.62 -0.80 11.22
C VAL A 77 13.50 -0.68 9.99
N ILE A 78 13.05 0.10 9.01
CA ILE A 78 13.67 0.17 7.70
C ILE A 78 14.82 1.20 7.67
N ALA A 79 14.84 2.19 8.58
CA ALA A 79 15.83 3.27 8.51
C ALA A 79 17.27 2.85 8.86
N ASN A 80 17.48 1.86 9.73
CA ASN A 80 18.85 1.50 10.11
C ASN A 80 19.58 0.66 9.06
N SER A 81 18.87 -0.02 8.15
CA SER A 81 19.48 -0.73 7.02
C SER A 81 19.67 0.16 5.79
N LEU A 82 19.15 1.40 5.82
CA LEU A 82 19.20 2.37 4.70
C LEU A 82 20.26 3.46 4.81
N ARG A 83 21.15 3.42 5.81
CA ARG A 83 22.39 4.21 5.74
C ARG A 83 23.40 3.57 4.78
N PHE A 84 23.07 3.54 3.50
CA PHE A 84 24.06 3.53 2.44
C PHE A 84 24.01 4.91 1.74
N SER A 85 24.91 5.77 2.22
CA SER A 85 25.38 7.06 1.69
C SER A 85 24.41 8.27 1.63
N ASP A 86 24.17 8.88 2.79
CA ASP A 86 23.49 10.18 2.97
C ASP A 86 24.47 11.38 3.01
N GLU A 87 25.41 11.47 2.06
CA GLU A 87 26.18 12.72 1.87
C GLU A 87 25.75 13.51 0.62
N GLU A 88 24.88 12.97 -0.25
CA GLU A 88 24.54 13.61 -1.54
C GLU A 88 23.12 14.19 -1.66
N GLN A 89 22.19 13.94 -0.73
CA GLN A 89 20.76 14.31 -0.92
C GLN A 89 20.29 15.57 -0.19
N LYS A 90 21.13 16.61 -0.11
CA LYS A 90 20.68 17.97 0.22
C LYS A 90 20.65 18.84 -1.04
N THR A 91 19.66 18.64 -1.89
CA THR A 91 19.34 19.59 -2.97
C THR A 91 17.83 19.80 -3.05
N GLU A 92 17.44 21.08 -3.06
CA GLU A 92 16.08 21.59 -3.24
C GLU A 92 15.37 20.85 -4.40
N GLN A 93 14.30 20.11 -4.10
CA GLN A 93 13.57 19.33 -5.11
C GLN A 93 12.52 20.19 -5.80
N LYS A 94 12.67 20.34 -7.12
CA LYS A 94 11.58 20.69 -8.04
C LYS A 94 10.46 19.64 -7.94
N PRO A 95 9.20 19.98 -8.25
CA PRO A 95 8.13 18.97 -8.35
C PRO A 95 8.57 17.86 -9.31
N SER A 96 8.70 16.64 -8.80
CA SER A 96 8.99 15.46 -9.62
C SER A 96 7.79 15.15 -10.52
N GLU A 97 8.02 14.75 -11.76
CA GLU A 97 6.96 14.29 -12.66
C GLU A 97 6.18 13.13 -12.02
N PRO A 98 4.84 13.03 -12.22
CA PRO A 98 4.00 12.02 -11.56
C PRO A 98 4.50 10.58 -11.73
N LEU A 99 4.99 10.21 -12.92
CA LEU A 99 5.50 8.87 -13.20
C LEU A 99 6.70 8.51 -12.31
N LEU A 100 7.65 9.44 -12.11
CA LEU A 100 8.81 9.22 -11.25
C LEU A 100 8.41 9.03 -9.79
N ARG A 101 7.36 9.73 -9.35
CA ARG A 101 6.81 9.58 -7.99
C ARG A 101 6.22 8.18 -7.80
N TYR A 102 5.37 7.74 -8.73
CA TYR A 102 4.73 6.44 -8.66
C TYR A 102 5.73 5.28 -8.88
N ALA A 103 6.79 5.48 -9.67
CA ALA A 103 7.91 4.55 -9.76
C ALA A 103 8.58 4.34 -8.40
N LYS A 104 8.79 5.43 -7.65
CA LYS A 104 9.31 5.32 -6.28
C LYS A 104 8.33 4.58 -5.36
N TYR A 105 7.05 4.92 -5.39
CA TYR A 105 6.05 4.23 -4.56
C TYR A 105 6.02 2.72 -4.83
N PHE A 106 6.18 2.29 -6.08
CA PHE A 106 6.23 0.87 -6.39
C PHE A 106 7.50 0.20 -5.86
N ALA A 107 8.65 0.84 -6.06
CA ALA A 107 9.92 0.36 -5.54
C ALA A 107 9.90 0.24 -4.01
N ASP A 108 9.37 1.26 -3.32
CA ASP A 108 9.26 1.28 -1.86
C ASP A 108 8.31 0.17 -1.37
N ALA A 109 7.14 0.01 -2.00
CA ALA A 109 6.20 -1.07 -1.66
C ALA A 109 6.85 -2.45 -1.79
N TYR A 110 7.58 -2.68 -2.89
CA TYR A 110 8.27 -3.94 -3.13
C TYR A 110 9.47 -4.15 -2.19
N LEU A 111 10.25 -3.14 -1.86
CA LEU A 111 11.41 -3.33 -0.98
C LEU A 111 10.98 -3.56 0.46
N TYR A 112 9.94 -2.87 0.91
CA TYR A 112 9.58 -2.75 2.32
C TYR A 112 8.39 -3.60 2.74
N ALA A 113 7.65 -4.13 1.77
CA ALA A 113 6.48 -4.96 1.99
C ALA A 113 5.42 -4.32 2.91
N THR A 114 5.34 -3.00 2.90
CA THR A 114 4.34 -2.17 3.58
C THR A 114 4.22 -0.85 2.82
N GLY A 115 3.22 -0.04 3.11
CA GLY A 115 3.07 1.25 2.45
C GLY A 115 1.83 2.01 2.90
N THR A 116 1.51 3.05 2.14
CA THR A 116 0.35 3.94 2.22
C THR A 116 -0.67 3.59 1.13
N CYS A 117 -1.80 4.31 1.03
CA CYS A 117 -2.80 4.06 -0.02
C CYS A 117 -2.23 4.18 -1.44
N GLU A 118 -1.25 5.06 -1.66
CA GLU A 118 -0.55 5.23 -2.92
C GLU A 118 0.31 4.00 -3.29
N ASN A 119 0.97 3.39 -2.30
CA ASN A 119 1.73 2.16 -2.50
C ASN A 119 0.80 1.00 -2.89
N TYR A 120 -0.35 0.88 -2.22
CA TYR A 120 -1.35 -0.12 -2.55
C TYR A 120 -1.94 0.10 -3.95
N ALA A 121 -2.23 1.34 -4.31
CA ALA A 121 -2.77 1.68 -5.62
C ALA A 121 -1.79 1.33 -6.76
N ILE A 122 -0.49 1.64 -6.64
CA ILE A 122 0.45 1.33 -7.72
C ILE A 122 0.77 -0.16 -7.84
N VAL A 123 0.85 -0.89 -6.71
CA VAL A 123 1.01 -2.35 -6.74
C VAL A 123 -0.23 -2.99 -7.37
N GLY A 124 -1.43 -2.57 -6.96
CA GLY A 124 -2.68 -3.06 -7.53
C GLY A 124 -2.85 -2.75 -9.02
N ALA A 125 -2.45 -1.54 -9.46
CA ALA A 125 -2.44 -1.16 -10.86
C ALA A 125 -1.52 -2.08 -11.68
N TYR A 126 -0.34 -2.40 -11.15
CA TYR A 126 0.54 -3.38 -11.78
C TYR A 126 -0.12 -4.77 -11.87
N MET A 127 -0.75 -5.28 -10.81
CA MET A 127 -1.39 -6.61 -10.83
C MET A 127 -2.52 -6.67 -11.88
N LEU A 128 -3.31 -5.61 -12.00
CA LEU A 128 -4.31 -5.47 -13.07
C LEU A 128 -3.67 -5.56 -14.48
N ALA A 129 -2.57 -4.83 -14.70
CA ALA A 129 -1.85 -4.82 -15.98
C ALA A 129 -1.11 -6.14 -16.28
N ALA A 130 -0.74 -6.90 -15.24
CA ALA A 130 -0.14 -8.22 -15.39
C ALA A 130 -1.18 -9.28 -15.81
N GLU A 131 -2.39 -9.19 -15.27
CA GLU A 131 -3.48 -10.14 -15.53
C GLU A 131 -4.16 -9.91 -16.90
N PHE A 132 -4.41 -8.66 -17.26
CA PHE A 132 -5.24 -8.28 -18.41
C PHE A 132 -4.47 -7.51 -19.49
N MET A 133 -4.85 -7.71 -20.75
CA MET A 133 -4.16 -7.13 -21.91
C MET A 133 -4.63 -5.71 -22.27
N ASP A 134 -5.89 -5.39 -21.99
CA ASP A 134 -6.63 -4.19 -22.42
C ASP A 134 -7.03 -3.29 -21.25
N VAL A 135 -6.25 -3.31 -20.16
CA VAL A 135 -6.49 -2.44 -19.01
C VAL A 135 -6.03 -1.02 -19.32
N GLU A 136 -7.00 -0.10 -19.21
CA GLU A 136 -6.81 1.33 -19.09
C GLU A 136 -7.23 1.73 -17.67
N LEU A 137 -6.37 2.46 -16.96
CA LEU A 137 -6.66 2.87 -15.59
C LEU A 137 -6.03 4.22 -15.24
N SER A 138 -6.47 4.79 -14.14
CA SER A 138 -5.83 5.93 -13.49
C SER A 138 -5.70 5.69 -11.99
N ILE A 139 -4.70 6.35 -11.40
CA ILE A 139 -4.61 6.48 -9.95
C ILE A 139 -5.11 7.87 -9.60
N GLU A 140 -6.12 7.91 -8.74
CA GLU A 140 -6.80 9.14 -8.33
C GLU A 140 -6.69 9.32 -6.82
N THR A 141 -6.59 10.58 -6.39
CA THR A 141 -6.66 10.96 -4.99
C THR A 141 -7.92 11.75 -4.73
N LEU A 142 -8.70 11.28 -3.78
CA LEU A 142 -9.70 12.09 -3.10
C LEU A 142 -9.01 13.01 -2.10
N TYR A 143 -9.25 14.31 -2.20
CA TYR A 143 -8.96 15.28 -1.15
C TYR A 143 -10.22 15.61 -0.37
N SER A 144 -10.25 15.24 0.91
CA SER A 144 -11.31 15.58 1.87
C SER A 144 -10.69 15.97 3.22
N ASP A 145 -11.33 15.67 4.36
CA ASP A 145 -10.70 15.83 5.69
C ASP A 145 -9.45 14.96 5.83
N GLN A 146 -9.46 13.78 5.20
CA GLN A 146 -8.28 12.97 4.94
C GLN A 146 -8.20 12.66 3.45
N SER A 147 -6.99 12.71 2.91
CA SER A 147 -6.76 12.35 1.52
C SER A 147 -6.65 10.84 1.39
N HIS A 148 -7.17 10.28 0.30
CA HIS A 148 -7.13 8.84 0.05
C HIS A 148 -6.97 8.53 -1.42
N THR A 149 -6.11 7.56 -1.74
CA THR A 149 -5.72 7.22 -3.10
C THR A 149 -6.23 5.83 -3.49
N TYR A 150 -6.82 5.71 -4.68
CA TYR A 150 -7.42 4.49 -5.21
C TYR A 150 -7.17 4.35 -6.72
N ILE A 151 -7.52 3.19 -7.29
CA ILE A 151 -7.42 2.94 -8.73
C ILE A 151 -8.81 3.11 -9.34
N ARG A 152 -8.91 3.88 -10.42
CA ARG A 152 -10.08 3.90 -11.30
C ARG A 152 -9.78 3.11 -12.56
N ILE A 153 -10.61 2.13 -12.87
CA ILE A 153 -10.51 1.28 -14.05
C ILE A 153 -11.47 1.82 -15.12
N HIS A 154 -10.95 2.10 -16.31
CA HIS A 154 -11.69 2.72 -17.41
C HIS A 154 -12.40 1.66 -18.28
N THR A 155 -13.34 0.94 -17.67
CA THR A 155 -14.24 -0.03 -18.33
C THR A 155 -15.63 0.60 -18.57
N THR A 156 -16.59 -0.17 -19.10
CA THR A 156 -18.01 0.25 -19.17
C THR A 156 -18.91 -0.79 -18.49
N PRO A 157 -19.44 -0.52 -17.27
CA PRO A 157 -19.23 0.68 -16.47
C PRO A 157 -17.80 0.75 -15.91
N GLU A 158 -17.40 1.93 -15.41
CA GLU A 158 -16.09 2.10 -14.75
C GLU A 158 -16.14 1.56 -13.31
N TYR A 159 -15.00 1.19 -12.74
CA TYR A 159 -14.90 0.65 -11.38
C TYR A 159 -13.80 1.32 -10.57
N ILE A 160 -13.98 1.37 -9.24
CA ILE A 160 -12.95 1.71 -8.27
C ILE A 160 -12.42 0.44 -7.64
N PHE A 161 -11.10 0.28 -7.65
CA PHE A 161 -10.38 -0.71 -6.86
C PHE A 161 -9.62 -0.01 -5.75
N ASP A 162 -9.92 -0.36 -4.50
CA ASP A 162 -9.22 0.15 -3.33
C ASP A 162 -8.65 -1.01 -2.51
N PHE A 163 -7.42 -1.39 -2.85
CA PHE A 163 -6.68 -2.42 -2.11
C PHE A 163 -6.25 -1.95 -0.72
N TRP A 164 -6.15 -0.64 -0.49
CA TRP A 164 -5.96 -0.12 0.86
C TRP A 164 -7.23 -0.40 1.64
N GLY A 165 -8.37 0.15 1.24
CA GLY A 165 -9.67 0.05 1.90
C GLY A 165 -10.30 -1.35 1.92
N ASP A 166 -9.83 -2.26 1.07
CA ASP A 166 -10.33 -3.63 0.89
C ASP A 166 -11.74 -3.69 0.27
N PHE A 167 -11.95 -2.98 -0.85
CA PHE A 167 -13.23 -3.01 -1.56
C PHE A 167 -13.13 -2.66 -3.05
N VAL A 168 -14.22 -2.98 -3.75
CA VAL A 168 -14.52 -2.62 -5.14
C VAL A 168 -15.91 -2.01 -5.23
N CYS A 169 -16.12 -1.05 -6.15
CA CYS A 169 -17.46 -0.54 -6.46
C CYS A 169 -17.53 0.05 -7.88
N GLU A 170 -18.73 0.21 -8.43
CA GLU A 170 -18.95 0.98 -9.67
C GLU A 170 -18.52 2.43 -9.45
N TYR A 171 -17.67 2.95 -10.34
CA TYR A 171 -17.33 4.36 -10.36
C TYR A 171 -18.55 5.12 -10.87
N THR A 172 -19.21 5.81 -9.95
CA THR A 172 -20.29 6.72 -10.28
C THR A 172 -19.84 8.11 -9.88
N ASP A 173 -20.16 9.13 -10.68
CA ASP A 173 -19.94 10.55 -10.31
C ASP A 173 -20.81 10.98 -9.10
N THR A 174 -21.52 10.03 -8.47
CA THR A 174 -22.32 10.24 -7.28
C THR A 174 -21.55 9.90 -6.00
N LEU A 175 -21.78 10.73 -4.98
CA LEU A 175 -21.08 10.83 -3.69
C LEU A 175 -21.13 9.58 -2.77
N THR A 176 -21.53 8.41 -3.26
CA THR A 176 -21.89 7.20 -2.49
C THR A 176 -20.69 6.36 -2.02
N TRP A 177 -19.46 6.70 -2.43
CA TRP A 177 -18.23 5.99 -2.06
C TRP A 177 -17.94 5.92 -0.55
N ASN A 178 -18.62 6.73 0.28
CA ASN A 178 -18.43 6.75 1.74
C ASN A 178 -19.18 5.66 2.53
N GLU A 179 -20.03 4.84 1.91
CA GLU A 179 -20.83 3.88 2.70
C GLU A 179 -20.06 2.61 3.10
N CYS A 180 -18.95 2.30 2.44
CA CYS A 180 -18.19 1.06 2.70
C CYS A 180 -16.94 1.27 3.58
N ALA A 181 -16.42 2.49 3.72
CA ALA A 181 -15.23 2.79 4.52
C ALA A 181 -15.57 3.20 5.98
N GLY A 182 -16.37 2.39 6.69
CA GLY A 182 -16.64 2.58 8.13
C GLY A 182 -17.34 3.91 8.50
N ARG A 183 -17.81 4.00 9.74
CA ARG A 183 -18.64 5.12 10.24
C ARG A 183 -17.89 6.47 10.41
N HIS A 184 -16.72 6.65 9.81
CA HIS A 184 -15.80 7.73 10.15
C HIS A 184 -15.39 8.68 9.02
N TYR A 185 -15.89 8.51 7.80
CA TYR A 185 -15.50 9.37 6.67
C TYR A 185 -16.69 9.93 5.88
N PRO A 186 -17.49 10.85 6.43
CA PRO A 186 -18.34 11.67 5.59
C PRO A 186 -17.47 12.64 4.76
N ARG A 187 -17.53 12.57 3.42
CA ARG A 187 -17.01 13.65 2.57
C ARG A 187 -17.81 14.92 2.89
N ASN A 188 -17.09 15.97 3.30
CA ASN A 188 -17.65 17.31 3.43
C ASN A 188 -17.94 17.90 2.03
N GLU A 189 -18.76 18.97 1.95
CA GLU A 189 -19.14 19.62 0.68
C GLU A 189 -17.96 20.18 -0.14
N THR A 190 -16.74 20.16 0.40
CA THR A 190 -15.52 20.69 -0.22
C THR A 190 -14.62 19.62 -0.82
N SER A 191 -15.01 18.33 -0.75
CA SER A 191 -14.20 17.24 -1.27
C SER A 191 -14.04 17.33 -2.79
N TYR A 192 -12.84 17.06 -3.32
CA TYR A 192 -12.60 16.99 -4.75
C TYR A 192 -11.66 15.84 -5.09
N THR A 193 -11.82 15.29 -6.30
CA THR A 193 -10.95 14.23 -6.83
C THR A 193 -9.94 14.83 -7.79
N LYS A 194 -8.71 14.32 -7.77
CA LYS A 194 -7.64 14.66 -8.70
C LYS A 194 -7.09 13.37 -9.31
N ILE A 195 -6.97 13.34 -10.63
CA ILE A 195 -6.20 12.31 -11.34
C ILE A 195 -4.72 12.64 -11.18
N ASP A 196 -3.97 11.75 -10.55
CA ASP A 196 -2.53 11.93 -10.37
C ASP A 196 -1.73 11.40 -11.55
N ILE A 197 -2.12 10.24 -12.07
CA ILE A 197 -1.51 9.59 -13.23
C ILE A 197 -2.53 8.72 -13.94
N THR A 198 -2.46 8.70 -15.28
CA THR A 198 -3.26 7.82 -16.14
C THR A 198 -2.31 6.90 -16.88
N PHE A 199 -2.63 5.61 -16.90
CA PHE A 199 -1.93 4.59 -17.67
C PHE A 199 -2.86 4.15 -18.80
N ALA A 200 -2.59 4.66 -20.00
CA ALA A 200 -3.42 4.41 -21.18
C ALA A 200 -3.21 3.01 -21.77
N ASN A 201 -2.20 2.27 -21.28
CA ASN A 201 -1.95 0.89 -21.68
C ASN A 201 -1.10 0.18 -20.62
N ARG A 202 -1.18 -1.16 -20.62
CA ARG A 202 -0.44 -2.00 -19.67
C ARG A 202 1.08 -1.86 -19.71
N ASN A 203 1.68 -1.53 -20.87
CA ASN A 203 3.13 -1.61 -21.03
C ASN A 203 3.86 -0.58 -20.15
N GLU A 204 3.23 0.56 -19.87
CA GLU A 204 3.79 1.57 -18.96
C GLU A 204 4.01 1.00 -17.55
N LEU A 205 3.04 0.22 -17.04
CA LEU A 205 3.11 -0.43 -15.73
C LEU A 205 4.07 -1.63 -15.74
N ILE A 206 4.09 -2.42 -16.83
CA ILE A 206 5.04 -3.54 -16.97
C ILE A 206 6.48 -3.04 -17.00
N ASN A 207 6.79 -2.00 -17.78
CA ASN A 207 8.13 -1.43 -17.84
C ASN A 207 8.58 -0.89 -16.46
N LEU A 208 7.67 -0.23 -15.76
CA LEU A 208 7.93 0.27 -14.40
C LEU A 208 8.20 -0.88 -13.42
N ALA A 209 7.55 -2.04 -13.62
CA ALA A 209 7.82 -3.25 -12.86
C ALA A 209 9.17 -3.91 -13.17
N GLU A 210 9.62 -3.87 -14.42
CA GLU A 210 10.93 -4.42 -14.80
C GLU A 210 12.08 -3.70 -14.08
N ASP A 211 11.95 -2.38 -13.85
CA ASP A 211 12.90 -1.59 -13.08
C ASP A 211 12.86 -1.89 -11.57
N VAL A 212 11.71 -2.39 -11.07
CA VAL A 212 11.51 -2.72 -9.66
C VAL A 212 11.91 -4.16 -9.35
N PHE A 213 11.49 -5.13 -10.16
CA PHE A 213 11.70 -6.57 -9.96
C PHE A 213 13.04 -7.05 -10.51
N THR A 214 14.10 -6.36 -10.11
CA THR A 214 15.48 -6.76 -10.41
C THR A 214 15.98 -7.77 -9.37
N GLU A 215 16.93 -8.62 -9.76
CA GLU A 215 17.61 -9.55 -8.85
C GLU A 215 18.17 -8.83 -7.61
N LYS A 216 18.80 -7.67 -7.83
CA LYS A 216 19.33 -6.81 -6.77
C LYS A 216 18.25 -6.33 -5.79
N ASN A 217 17.08 -5.95 -6.28
CA ASN A 217 15.99 -5.52 -5.41
C ASN A 217 15.36 -6.71 -4.69
N ASN A 218 15.28 -7.88 -5.32
CA ASN A 218 14.84 -9.11 -4.64
C ASN A 218 15.77 -9.49 -3.49
N GLU A 219 17.09 -9.48 -3.70
CA GLU A 219 18.07 -9.70 -2.62
C GLU A 219 17.90 -8.70 -1.46
N ARG A 220 17.63 -7.43 -1.77
CA ARG A 220 17.38 -6.38 -0.76
C ARG A 220 16.09 -6.64 0.00
N ARG A 221 14.99 -6.94 -0.71
CA ARG A 221 13.69 -7.29 -0.13
C ARG A 221 13.85 -8.45 0.85
N LEU A 222 14.51 -9.54 0.45
CA LEU A 222 14.71 -10.71 1.32
C LEU A 222 15.47 -10.36 2.62
N LYS A 223 16.52 -9.53 2.54
CA LYS A 223 17.26 -9.06 3.72
C LYS A 223 16.37 -8.24 4.66
N ILE A 224 15.50 -7.38 4.11
CA ILE A 224 14.58 -6.57 4.90
C ILE A 224 13.53 -7.46 5.59
N LEU A 225 12.95 -8.41 4.86
CA LEU A 225 11.96 -9.34 5.40
C LEU A 225 12.53 -10.18 6.57
N ASP A 226 13.75 -10.70 6.42
CA ASP A 226 14.45 -11.46 7.47
C ASP A 226 14.69 -10.61 8.74
N GLN A 227 15.14 -9.36 8.57
CA GLN A 227 15.34 -8.44 9.68
C GLN A 227 14.05 -8.14 10.44
N VAL A 228 12.96 -7.84 9.72
CA VAL A 228 11.65 -7.55 10.32
C VAL A 228 11.11 -8.78 11.05
N THR A 229 11.21 -9.96 10.44
CA THR A 229 10.73 -11.23 11.04
C THR A 229 11.48 -11.55 12.32
N THR A 230 12.82 -11.43 12.30
CA THR A 230 13.68 -11.64 13.47
C THR A 230 13.31 -10.69 14.62
N LEU A 231 12.98 -9.43 14.33
CA LEU A 231 12.57 -8.46 15.35
C LEU A 231 11.22 -8.80 15.98
N ILE A 232 10.25 -9.19 15.16
CA ILE A 232 8.93 -9.64 15.64
C ILE A 232 9.08 -10.88 16.54
N GLU A 233 9.95 -11.83 16.18
CA GLU A 233 10.22 -13.03 16.99
C GLU A 233 10.92 -12.70 18.32
N LYS A 234 11.93 -11.83 18.30
CA LYS A 234 12.62 -11.39 19.52
C LYS A 234 11.66 -10.75 20.52
N GLU A 235 10.74 -9.89 20.05
CA GLU A 235 9.71 -9.30 20.92
C GLU A 235 8.82 -10.36 21.57
N ARG A 236 8.36 -11.35 20.81
CA ARG A 236 7.53 -12.45 21.35
C ARG A 236 8.28 -13.17 22.47
N HIS A 237 9.57 -13.44 22.29
CA HIS A 237 10.39 -14.03 23.35
C HIS A 237 10.56 -13.12 24.58
N TYR A 238 10.73 -11.81 24.40
CA TYR A 238 10.80 -10.87 25.53
C TYR A 238 9.46 -10.75 26.29
N LYS A 239 8.32 -10.69 25.59
CA LYS A 239 6.99 -10.66 26.21
C LYS A 239 6.70 -11.94 26.99
N ASN A 240 7.02 -13.10 26.42
CA ASN A 240 6.80 -14.38 27.08
C ASN A 240 7.70 -14.55 28.31
N LYS A 241 8.97 -14.11 28.25
CA LYS A 241 9.84 -14.10 29.45
C LYS A 241 9.32 -13.16 30.53
N SER A 242 8.83 -11.97 30.16
CA SER A 242 8.28 -11.03 31.13
C SER A 242 7.00 -11.54 31.81
N SER A 243 6.19 -12.37 31.14
CA SER A 243 5.02 -13.00 31.78
C SER A 243 5.39 -14.16 32.69
N GLU A 244 6.38 -14.96 32.33
CA GLU A 244 6.91 -16.05 33.18
C GLU A 244 7.56 -15.49 34.45
N ASP A 245 8.31 -14.38 34.35
CA ASP A 245 8.91 -13.70 35.50
C ASP A 245 7.86 -13.08 36.45
N TYR A 246 6.70 -12.65 35.92
CA TYR A 246 5.58 -12.15 36.74
C TYR A 246 4.83 -13.27 37.46
N ASP A 247 4.73 -14.46 36.86
CA ASP A 247 4.13 -15.63 37.50
C ASP A 247 5.06 -16.22 38.58
N GLU A 248 6.39 -16.22 38.39
CA GLU A 248 7.34 -16.63 39.44
C GLU A 248 7.34 -15.67 40.64
N LEU A 249 7.26 -14.36 40.41
CA LEU A 249 7.17 -13.35 41.48
C LEU A 249 5.86 -13.44 42.28
N ASN A 250 4.73 -13.74 41.63
CA ASN A 250 3.45 -13.95 42.32
C ASN A 250 3.41 -15.28 43.09
N THR A 251 4.14 -16.30 42.64
CA THR A 251 4.24 -17.57 43.36
C THR A 251 5.15 -17.44 44.59
N GLN A 252 6.19 -16.59 44.54
CA GLN A 252 7.07 -16.31 45.68
C GLN A 252 6.49 -15.33 46.71
N LEU A 253 5.59 -14.43 46.31
CA LEU A 253 4.93 -13.47 47.21
C LEU A 253 3.59 -13.97 47.80
N GLY A 254 3.10 -15.12 47.32
CA GLY A 254 1.87 -15.78 47.79
C GLY A 254 2.08 -17.02 48.66
N SER A 255 3.31 -17.27 49.14
CA SER A 255 3.67 -18.41 50.01
C SER A 255 3.92 -18.00 51.46
#